data_AF-A0A3P7Z8W2-F1
#
_entry.id   AF-A0A3P7Z8W2-F1
#
_cell.length_a   1.000
_cell.length_b   1.000
_cell.length_c   1.000
_cell.angle_alpha   90.00
_cell.angle_beta   90.00
_cell.angle_gamma   90.00
#
_symmetry.space_group_name_H-M   'P 1'
#
loop_
_entity.id
_entity.type
_entity.pdbx_description
1 polymer ?
#
loop_
_entity_poly.entity_id
_entity_poly.type
_entity_poly.pdbx_seq_one_letter_code
_entity_poly.pdbx_strand_id
1 'polypeptide(L)'
;MKRSRDKRSTITKLFLGNTHVHADHVTGTGEIQKLVPDCKTFLSARSNGKCDIKLHDKDKLKIGKLEIEALCTPGHTDGCMTFVCHPLRLALTGDTLLIRGCGRTDFQQGDPHLLYRSVHNQILSLPKDFLLFPGHDYKGLSVSSVEEEIKLNPRLTLPEEKFVKLMNELNLPMPKQINKAVPANMVNGQVELMTEEIKKLVMETAKIH
;
A
#
# COMPACT_ATOMS: atom_id res chain seq x y z
N MET A 1 -39.27 -2.29 -31.06
CA MET A 1 -38.03 -2.85 -30.50
C MET A 1 -37.49 -1.88 -29.44
N LYS A 2 -37.81 -2.11 -28.15
CA LYS A 2 -37.39 -1.23 -27.04
C LYS A 2 -35.88 -1.44 -26.82
N ARG A 3 -35.06 -0.42 -27.11
CA ARG A 3 -33.63 -0.41 -26.71
C ARG A 3 -33.58 -0.47 -25.18
N SER A 4 -33.06 -1.56 -24.63
CA SER A 4 -32.78 -1.68 -23.21
C SER A 4 -31.77 -0.62 -22.83
N ARG A 5 -32.14 0.30 -21.92
CA ARG A 5 -31.19 1.20 -21.29
C ARG A 5 -30.15 0.36 -20.58
N ASP A 6 -28.92 0.48 -21.06
CA ASP A 6 -27.74 -0.13 -20.46
C ASP A 6 -27.67 0.27 -18.98
N LYS A 7 -27.71 -0.73 -18.09
CA LYS A 7 -27.61 -0.52 -16.64
C LYS A 7 -26.14 -0.19 -16.34
N ARG A 8 -25.73 1.05 -16.60
CA ARG A 8 -24.47 1.57 -16.06
C ARG A 8 -24.49 1.30 -14.56
N SER A 9 -23.56 0.51 -14.06
CA SER A 9 -23.42 0.24 -12.64
C SER A 9 -23.19 1.58 -11.94
N THR A 10 -24.20 2.07 -11.22
CA THR A 10 -24.02 3.20 -10.32
C THR A 10 -22.95 2.79 -9.30
N ILE A 11 -21.87 3.55 -9.18
CA ILE A 11 -20.90 3.37 -8.09
C ILE A 11 -21.64 3.73 -6.81
N THR A 12 -22.04 2.72 -6.04
CA THR A 12 -22.90 2.92 -4.85
C THR A 12 -22.10 3.17 -3.58
N LYS A 13 -20.82 2.79 -3.54
CA LYS A 13 -19.90 3.02 -2.42
C LYS A 13 -18.49 3.21 -2.95
N LEU A 14 -17.85 4.31 -2.56
CA LEU A 14 -16.45 4.59 -2.86
C LEU A 14 -15.62 4.38 -1.60
N PHE A 15 -14.61 3.53 -1.71
CA PHE A 15 -13.59 3.38 -0.69
C PHE A 15 -12.30 3.97 -1.21
N LEU A 16 -11.63 4.73 -0.36
CA LEU A 16 -10.29 5.24 -0.61
C LEU A 16 -9.37 4.63 0.43
N GLY A 17 -8.23 4.08 0.06
CA GLY A 17 -7.37 3.54 1.09
C GLY A 17 -5.96 3.37 0.66
N ASN A 18 -5.13 3.23 1.69
CA ASN A 18 -3.69 3.16 1.55
C ASN A 18 -3.24 1.79 2.06
N THR A 19 -2.25 1.21 1.38
CA THR A 19 -1.62 -0.04 1.83
C THR A 19 -0.78 0.16 3.09
N HIS A 20 -0.28 1.39 3.31
CA HIS A 20 0.50 1.79 4.47
C HIS A 20 0.54 3.32 4.59
N VAL A 21 1.22 3.84 5.61
CA VAL A 21 1.53 5.28 5.71
C VAL A 21 2.73 5.56 4.82
N HIS A 22 2.54 6.29 3.72
CA HIS A 22 3.58 6.54 2.73
C HIS A 22 4.63 7.55 3.22
N ALA A 23 5.87 7.38 2.78
CA ALA A 23 7.00 8.29 3.10
C ALA A 23 7.48 9.13 1.91
N ASP A 24 6.97 8.83 0.72
CA ASP A 24 7.42 9.39 -0.55
C ASP A 24 6.41 10.38 -1.15
N HIS A 25 5.14 10.33 -0.73
CA HIS A 25 4.08 11.26 -1.17
C HIS A 25 3.04 11.50 -0.06
N VAL A 26 2.25 12.56 -0.20
CA VAL A 26 1.07 12.81 0.66
C VAL A 26 -0.15 12.14 0.03
N THR A 27 -0.89 11.37 0.81
CA THR A 27 -2.13 10.71 0.38
C THR A 27 -3.16 11.72 -0.08
N GLY A 28 -3.86 11.42 -1.19
CA GLY A 28 -5.00 12.20 -1.66
C GLY A 28 -6.31 11.89 -0.94
N THR A 29 -6.34 10.90 -0.04
CA THR A 29 -7.57 10.40 0.58
C THR A 29 -8.38 11.49 1.29
N GLY A 30 -7.74 12.36 2.06
CA GLY A 30 -8.40 13.47 2.76
C GLY A 30 -9.03 14.49 1.81
N GLU A 31 -8.30 14.91 0.76
CA GLU A 31 -8.79 15.89 -0.20
C GLU A 31 -9.92 15.33 -1.08
N ILE A 32 -9.79 14.07 -1.53
CA ILE A 32 -10.86 13.42 -2.29
C ILE A 32 -12.12 13.25 -1.43
N GLN A 33 -11.96 12.96 -0.12
CA GLN A 33 -13.10 12.85 0.79
C GLN A 33 -13.88 14.16 0.95
N LYS A 34 -13.23 15.32 0.85
CA LYS A 34 -13.92 16.63 0.82
C LYS A 34 -14.77 16.80 -0.44
N LEU A 35 -14.32 16.25 -1.57
CA LEU A 35 -15.02 16.30 -2.86
C LEU A 35 -16.12 15.24 -2.98
N VAL A 36 -15.97 14.11 -2.27
CA VAL A 36 -16.90 12.99 -2.27
C VAL A 36 -17.23 12.60 -0.83
N PRO A 37 -18.15 13.32 -0.14
CA PRO A 37 -18.38 13.15 1.29
C PRO A 37 -18.84 11.74 1.73
N ASP A 38 -19.48 11.00 0.83
CA ASP A 38 -19.97 9.65 1.10
C ASP A 38 -18.89 8.56 1.01
N CYS A 39 -17.66 8.90 0.60
CA CYS A 39 -16.58 7.94 0.55
C CYS A 39 -16.02 7.62 1.95
N LYS A 40 -15.52 6.39 2.11
CA LYS A 40 -14.88 5.93 3.35
C LYS A 40 -13.41 5.69 3.12
N THR A 41 -12.59 6.27 4.00
CA THR A 41 -11.15 6.06 4.02
C THR A 41 -10.79 4.82 4.85
N PHE A 42 -9.82 4.02 4.40
CA PHE A 42 -9.33 2.89 5.16
C PHE A 42 -7.80 2.83 5.22
N LEU A 43 -7.31 2.28 6.33
CA LEU A 43 -5.89 2.04 6.61
C LEU A 43 -5.77 0.93 7.66
N SER A 44 -4.59 0.31 7.79
CA SER A 44 -4.34 -0.68 8.83
C SER A 44 -4.55 -0.10 10.23
N ALA A 45 -5.16 -0.88 11.12
CA ALA A 45 -5.24 -0.57 12.54
C ALA A 45 -3.84 -0.39 13.17
N ARG A 46 -2.84 -1.14 12.69
CA ARG A 46 -1.44 -1.09 13.17
C ARG A 46 -0.69 0.18 12.80
N SER A 47 -1.14 0.90 11.78
CA SER A 47 -0.48 2.11 11.29
C SER A 47 -0.62 3.32 12.23
N ASN A 48 -1.62 3.30 13.12
CA ASN A 48 -2.06 4.45 13.93
C ASN A 48 -2.50 5.71 13.15
N GLY A 49 -2.42 5.75 11.81
CA GLY A 49 -2.82 6.92 11.00
C GLY A 49 -4.34 7.10 10.92
N LYS A 50 -4.84 8.33 10.95
CA LYS A 50 -6.28 8.62 10.91
C LYS A 50 -6.94 8.11 9.63
N CYS A 51 -8.13 7.52 9.77
CA CYS A 51 -9.02 7.07 8.68
C CYS A 51 -10.40 6.72 9.28
N ASP A 52 -11.40 6.49 8.43
CA ASP A 52 -12.74 6.07 8.87
C ASP A 52 -12.79 4.60 9.30
N ILE A 53 -12.10 3.73 8.57
CA ILE A 53 -12.12 2.27 8.76
C ILE A 53 -10.71 1.79 9.09
N LYS A 54 -10.55 1.19 10.27
CA LYS A 54 -9.32 0.55 10.73
C LYS A 54 -9.41 -0.93 10.41
N LEU A 55 -8.56 -1.41 9.52
CA LEU A 55 -8.56 -2.82 9.11
C LEU A 55 -7.58 -3.65 9.95
N HIS A 56 -8.03 -4.84 10.32
CA HIS A 56 -7.26 -5.90 10.95
C HIS A 56 -6.94 -7.00 9.94
N ASP A 57 -6.07 -7.93 10.33
CA ASP A 57 -5.76 -9.10 9.48
C ASP A 57 -7.04 -9.88 9.17
N LYS A 58 -7.20 -10.28 7.90
CA LYS A 58 -8.34 -11.03 7.35
C LYS A 58 -9.68 -10.27 7.33
N ASP A 59 -9.69 -8.98 7.64
CA ASP A 59 -10.87 -8.15 7.41
C ASP A 59 -11.23 -8.09 5.92
N LYS A 60 -12.51 -7.89 5.64
CA LYS A 60 -13.06 -7.94 4.28
C LYS A 60 -13.82 -6.66 3.94
N LEU A 61 -13.39 -5.99 2.88
CA LEU A 61 -14.07 -4.84 2.30
C LEU A 61 -14.96 -5.30 1.14
N LYS A 62 -16.27 -5.10 1.27
CA LYS A 62 -17.24 -5.47 0.24
C LYS A 62 -17.50 -4.31 -0.73
N ILE A 63 -17.20 -4.53 -2.01
CA ILE A 63 -17.36 -3.56 -3.10
C ILE A 63 -18.28 -4.16 -4.16
N GLY A 64 -19.57 -3.83 -4.12
CA GLY A 64 -20.57 -4.44 -4.98
C GLY A 64 -20.64 -5.95 -4.78
N LYS A 65 -20.25 -6.71 -5.81
CA LYS A 65 -20.15 -8.18 -5.77
C LYS A 65 -18.75 -8.70 -5.42
N LEU A 66 -17.75 -7.82 -5.40
CA LEU A 66 -16.38 -8.16 -5.04
C LEU A 66 -16.19 -8.05 -3.54
N GLU A 67 -15.25 -8.85 -3.05
CA GLU A 67 -14.74 -8.80 -1.69
C GLU A 67 -13.22 -8.68 -1.77
N ILE A 68 -12.68 -7.71 -1.05
CA ILE A 68 -11.25 -7.46 -0.93
C ILE A 68 -10.84 -7.86 0.47
N GLU A 69 -10.04 -8.91 0.58
CA GLU A 69 -9.47 -9.38 1.85
C GLU A 69 -8.20 -8.56 2.17
N ALA A 70 -8.12 -8.03 3.38
CA ALA A 70 -6.95 -7.33 3.88
C ALA A 70 -6.04 -8.30 4.63
N LEU A 71 -4.79 -8.43 4.18
CA LEU A 71 -3.76 -9.24 4.83
C LEU A 71 -2.74 -8.32 5.49
N CYS A 72 -2.46 -8.53 6.77
CA CYS A 72 -1.34 -7.86 7.43
C CYS A 72 -0.03 -8.36 6.83
N THR A 73 0.74 -7.46 6.23
CA THR A 73 2.04 -7.77 5.63
C THR A 73 3.13 -6.79 6.11
N PRO A 74 3.36 -6.69 7.42
CA PRO A 74 4.33 -5.76 8.00
C PRO A 74 5.76 -6.06 7.54
N GLY A 75 6.62 -5.06 7.64
CA GLY A 75 8.06 -5.20 7.42
C GLY A 75 8.67 -4.00 6.70
N HIS A 76 7.99 -3.46 5.68
CA HIS A 76 8.34 -2.14 5.15
C HIS A 76 7.96 -1.05 6.17
N THR A 77 6.74 -1.15 6.69
CA THR A 77 6.27 -0.47 7.91
C THR A 77 5.52 -1.48 8.77
N ASP A 78 5.25 -1.14 10.03
CA ASP A 78 4.39 -1.95 10.91
C ASP A 78 2.92 -2.01 10.46
N GLY A 79 2.49 -1.03 9.67
CA GLY A 79 1.11 -0.87 9.20
C GLY A 79 0.86 -1.36 7.78
N CYS A 80 1.81 -2.04 7.14
CA CYS A 80 1.65 -2.52 5.77
C CYS A 80 0.58 -3.61 5.66
N MET A 81 -0.24 -3.50 4.61
CA MET A 81 -1.22 -4.51 4.23
C MET A 81 -1.17 -4.81 2.74
N THR A 82 -1.51 -6.06 2.41
CA THR A 82 -1.79 -6.53 1.06
C THR A 82 -3.29 -6.73 0.89
N PHE A 83 -3.86 -6.24 -0.21
CA PHE A 83 -5.28 -6.39 -0.50
C PHE A 83 -5.53 -7.41 -1.59
N VAL A 84 -6.21 -8.50 -1.27
CA VAL A 84 -6.40 -9.65 -2.16
C VAL A 84 -7.83 -9.69 -2.68
N CYS A 85 -7.99 -9.80 -4.00
CA CYS A 85 -9.27 -10.05 -4.64
C CYS A 85 -9.27 -11.43 -5.28
N HIS A 86 -9.77 -12.43 -4.57
CA HIS A 86 -9.79 -13.83 -5.03
C HIS A 86 -10.53 -14.03 -6.36
N PRO A 87 -11.72 -13.44 -6.59
CA PRO A 87 -12.43 -13.61 -7.87
C PRO A 87 -11.66 -13.05 -9.08
N LEU A 88 -10.84 -12.02 -8.87
CA LEU A 88 -10.02 -11.40 -9.91
C LEU A 88 -8.58 -11.94 -9.94
N ARG A 89 -8.22 -12.84 -9.01
CA ARG A 89 -6.89 -13.43 -8.86
C ARG A 89 -5.77 -12.38 -8.86
N LEU A 90 -5.95 -11.35 -8.05
CA LEU A 90 -4.95 -10.29 -7.90
C LEU A 90 -4.73 -9.90 -6.45
N ALA A 91 -3.56 -9.34 -6.17
CA ALA A 91 -3.20 -8.73 -4.90
C ALA A 91 -2.53 -7.37 -5.12
N LEU A 92 -2.94 -6.36 -4.35
CA LEU A 92 -2.27 -5.07 -4.24
C LEU A 92 -1.29 -5.15 -3.08
N THR A 93 0.00 -5.20 -3.35
CA THR A 93 1.03 -5.58 -2.35
C THR A 93 1.67 -4.40 -1.63
N GLY A 94 1.31 -3.17 -2.01
CA GLY A 94 1.96 -1.97 -1.51
C GLY A 94 3.47 -2.05 -1.68
N ASP A 95 4.21 -1.62 -0.67
CA ASP A 95 5.68 -1.70 -0.66
C ASP A 95 6.21 -2.94 0.06
N THR A 96 5.33 -3.85 0.50
CA THR A 96 5.78 -5.16 1.02
C THR A 96 6.48 -5.96 -0.07
N LEU A 97 5.88 -6.04 -1.27
CA LEU A 97 6.45 -6.71 -2.43
C LEU A 97 6.41 -5.79 -3.65
N LEU A 98 7.57 -5.61 -4.28
CA LEU A 98 7.74 -4.87 -5.53
C LEU A 98 8.13 -5.85 -6.64
N ILE A 99 7.96 -5.45 -7.90
CA ILE A 99 8.34 -6.29 -9.04
C ILE A 99 9.86 -6.49 -9.04
N ARG A 100 10.30 -7.74 -8.84
CA ARG A 100 11.73 -8.11 -8.67
C ARG A 100 12.42 -7.32 -7.54
N GLY A 101 11.68 -6.98 -6.49
CA GLY A 101 12.21 -6.28 -5.33
C GLY A 101 11.27 -6.30 -4.14
N CYS A 102 11.52 -5.39 -3.19
CA CYS A 102 10.69 -5.13 -2.04
C CYS A 102 11.01 -3.73 -1.50
N GLY A 103 10.11 -3.16 -0.70
CA GLY A 103 10.35 -1.90 0.00
C GLY A 103 11.53 -2.00 0.97
N ARG A 104 12.10 -0.84 1.30
CA ARG A 104 13.16 -0.72 2.32
C ARG A 104 12.62 -1.01 3.72
N THR A 105 13.48 -1.35 4.67
CA THR A 105 13.08 -1.78 6.03
C THR A 105 13.80 -1.04 7.15
N ASP A 106 14.45 0.08 6.83
CA ASP A 106 15.31 0.85 7.74
C ASP A 106 14.64 2.13 8.29
N PHE A 107 13.36 2.36 7.96
CA PHE A 107 12.53 3.47 8.45
C PHE A 107 11.15 2.95 8.88
N GLN A 108 10.35 3.79 9.55
CA GLN A 108 8.94 3.51 9.89
C GLN A 108 8.69 2.16 10.58
N GLN A 109 9.54 1.83 11.56
CA GLN A 109 9.50 0.54 12.29
C GLN A 109 9.68 -0.67 11.36
N GLY A 110 10.34 -0.47 10.22
CA GLY A 110 10.64 -1.53 9.28
C GLY A 110 11.51 -2.62 9.90
N ASP A 111 11.30 -3.84 9.45
CA ASP A 111 11.99 -5.04 9.91
C ASP A 111 12.11 -6.03 8.74
N PRO A 112 13.34 -6.37 8.32
CA PRO A 112 13.56 -7.31 7.22
C PRO A 112 13.15 -8.75 7.55
N HIS A 113 13.23 -9.21 8.80
CA HIS A 113 12.70 -10.52 9.18
C HIS A 113 11.18 -10.56 9.02
N LEU A 114 10.49 -9.53 9.52
CA LEU A 114 9.04 -9.43 9.35
C LEU A 114 8.64 -9.31 7.89
N LEU A 115 9.37 -8.49 7.11
CA LEU A 115 9.11 -8.34 5.67
C LEU A 115 9.21 -9.68 4.95
N TYR A 116 10.30 -10.41 5.16
CA TYR A 116 10.54 -11.71 4.53
C TYR A 116 9.40 -12.68 4.85
N ARG A 117 9.06 -12.83 6.14
CA ARG A 117 8.00 -13.74 6.59
C ARG A 117 6.63 -13.31 6.08
N SER A 118 6.32 -12.01 6.06
CA SER A 118 5.08 -11.48 5.50
C SER A 118 4.93 -11.85 4.02
N VAL A 119 5.97 -11.64 3.22
CA VAL A 119 5.96 -11.96 1.80
C VAL A 119 5.75 -13.46 1.58
N HIS A 120 6.53 -14.31 2.25
CA HIS A 120 6.47 -15.76 2.08
C HIS A 120 5.14 -16.36 2.57
N ASN A 121 4.64 -15.92 3.73
CA ASN A 121 3.45 -16.52 4.36
C ASN A 121 2.12 -16.00 3.81
N GLN A 122 2.07 -14.75 3.31
CA GLN A 122 0.80 -14.11 2.90
C GLN A 122 0.72 -13.86 1.40
N ILE A 123 1.83 -13.57 0.71
CA ILE A 123 1.81 -13.17 -0.71
C ILE A 123 2.24 -14.33 -1.59
N LEU A 124 3.39 -14.93 -1.34
CA LEU A 124 3.92 -16.04 -2.17
C LEU A 124 3.24 -17.38 -1.88
N SER A 125 2.41 -17.45 -0.83
CA SER A 125 1.52 -18.56 -0.53
C SER A 125 0.21 -18.53 -1.33
N LEU A 126 -0.09 -17.42 -2.03
CA LEU A 126 -1.22 -17.34 -2.96
C LEU A 126 -1.00 -18.25 -4.18
N PRO A 127 -2.06 -18.60 -4.92
CA PRO A 127 -1.90 -19.35 -6.17
C PRO A 127 -0.94 -18.66 -7.15
N LYS A 128 -0.12 -19.46 -7.83
CA LYS A 128 0.99 -19.02 -8.69
C LYS A 128 0.60 -18.01 -9.78
N ASP A 129 -0.62 -18.10 -10.27
CA ASP A 129 -1.19 -17.25 -11.31
C ASP A 129 -1.84 -15.96 -10.78
N PHE A 130 -1.76 -15.68 -9.47
CA PHE A 130 -2.22 -14.40 -8.94
C PHE A 130 -1.33 -13.26 -9.46
N LEU A 131 -1.97 -12.22 -9.98
CA LEU A 131 -1.31 -10.98 -10.39
C LEU A 131 -0.96 -10.13 -9.17
N LEU A 132 0.22 -9.55 -9.18
CA LEU A 132 0.77 -8.73 -8.11
C LEU A 132 0.96 -7.30 -8.61
N PHE A 133 0.27 -6.37 -7.96
CA PHE A 133 0.32 -4.94 -8.25
C PHE A 133 1.00 -4.20 -7.09
N PRO A 134 2.23 -3.70 -7.27
CA PRO A 134 2.98 -3.04 -6.21
C PRO A 134 2.49 -1.62 -5.96
N GLY A 135 2.91 -1.03 -4.84
CA GLY A 135 2.74 0.40 -4.57
C GLY A 135 3.61 1.29 -5.46
N HIS A 136 4.78 0.76 -5.88
CA HIS A 136 5.74 1.48 -6.69
C HIS A 136 6.41 0.56 -7.74
N ASP A 137 6.88 1.19 -8.81
CA ASP A 137 7.85 0.59 -9.72
C ASP A 137 8.80 1.68 -10.22
N TYR A 138 10.08 1.33 -10.38
CA TYR A 138 11.14 2.26 -10.79
C TYR A 138 11.79 1.87 -12.12
N LYS A 139 11.17 0.95 -12.87
CA LYS A 139 11.67 0.38 -14.13
C LYS A 139 10.64 0.42 -15.27
N GLY A 140 9.47 1.00 -15.05
CA GLY A 140 8.37 1.08 -16.02
C GLY A 140 7.54 -0.20 -16.12
N LEU A 141 7.58 -1.07 -15.10
CA LEU A 141 6.79 -2.30 -15.02
C LEU A 141 5.49 -2.05 -14.25
N SER A 142 4.41 -2.68 -14.68
CA SER A 142 3.07 -2.44 -14.12
C SER A 142 2.50 -3.59 -13.29
N VAL A 143 2.91 -4.83 -13.57
CA VAL A 143 2.36 -6.04 -12.95
C VAL A 143 3.39 -7.17 -12.99
N SER A 144 3.33 -8.06 -12.00
CA SER A 144 4.04 -9.34 -11.96
C SER A 144 3.06 -10.44 -11.53
N SER A 145 3.54 -11.65 -11.31
CA SER A 145 2.78 -12.77 -10.76
C SER A 145 3.49 -13.44 -9.59
N VAL A 146 2.74 -14.16 -8.78
CA VAL A 146 3.30 -14.98 -7.69
C VAL A 146 4.35 -15.95 -8.24
N GLU A 147 4.08 -16.61 -9.36
CA GLU A 147 5.02 -17.53 -10.00
C GLU A 147 6.34 -16.86 -10.36
N GLU A 148 6.28 -15.66 -10.94
CA GLU A 148 7.47 -14.92 -11.31
C GLU A 148 8.27 -14.49 -10.09
N GLU A 149 7.63 -13.95 -9.04
CA GLU A 149 8.36 -13.47 -7.86
C GLU A 149 8.98 -14.62 -7.05
N ILE A 150 8.34 -15.80 -6.97
CA ILE A 150 8.92 -17.01 -6.37
C ILE A 150 10.22 -17.44 -7.10
N LYS A 151 10.30 -17.24 -8.42
CA LYS A 151 11.43 -17.71 -9.23
C LYS A 151 12.50 -16.64 -9.45
N LEU A 152 12.10 -15.38 -9.54
CA LEU A 152 12.90 -14.32 -10.15
C LEU A 152 13.18 -13.13 -9.22
N ASN A 153 12.58 -13.05 -8.03
CA ASN A 153 12.85 -11.93 -7.13
C ASN A 153 14.27 -12.04 -6.54
N PRO A 154 15.22 -11.17 -6.91
CA PRO A 154 16.63 -11.34 -6.56
C PRO A 154 16.92 -11.21 -5.06
N ARG A 155 15.96 -10.70 -4.27
CA ARG A 155 16.07 -10.60 -2.81
C ARG A 155 15.31 -11.73 -2.12
N LEU A 156 14.05 -11.92 -2.49
CA LEU A 156 13.12 -12.79 -1.76
C LEU A 156 13.28 -14.28 -2.08
N THR A 157 14.05 -14.65 -3.11
CA THR A 157 14.49 -16.03 -3.34
C THR A 157 15.73 -16.44 -2.55
N LEU A 158 16.36 -15.48 -1.84
CA LEU A 158 17.45 -15.79 -0.93
C LEU A 158 16.89 -16.42 0.37
N PRO A 159 17.66 -17.28 1.07
CA PRO A 159 17.36 -17.64 2.45
C PRO A 159 17.21 -16.40 3.35
N GLU A 160 16.36 -16.48 4.38
CA GLU A 160 15.99 -15.36 5.26
C GLU A 160 17.22 -14.62 5.79
N GLU A 161 18.25 -15.34 6.26
CA GLU A 161 19.46 -14.73 6.83
C GLU A 161 20.24 -13.91 5.78
N LYS A 162 20.29 -14.39 4.54
CA LYS A 162 20.95 -13.68 3.43
C LYS A 162 20.12 -12.47 2.98
N PHE A 163 18.80 -12.60 2.97
CA PHE A 163 17.89 -11.48 2.71
C PHE A 163 18.08 -10.38 3.74
N VAL A 164 18.02 -10.72 5.03
CA VAL A 164 18.17 -9.77 6.14
C VAL A 164 19.52 -9.05 6.07
N LYS A 165 20.60 -9.81 5.88
CA LYS A 165 21.93 -9.23 5.71
C LYS A 165 21.97 -8.24 4.55
N LEU A 166 21.46 -8.64 3.38
CA LEU A 166 21.39 -7.77 2.19
C LEU A 166 20.62 -6.49 2.47
N MET A 167 19.43 -6.57 3.09
CA MET A 167 18.58 -5.41 3.36
C MET A 167 19.25 -4.41 4.30
N ASN A 168 19.96 -4.90 5.33
CA ASN A 168 20.71 -4.06 6.27
C ASN A 168 21.95 -3.39 5.64
N GLU A 169 22.44 -3.90 4.51
CA GLU A 169 23.64 -3.41 3.82
C GLU A 169 23.34 -2.45 2.64
N LEU A 170 22.06 -2.20 2.32
CA LEU A 170 21.66 -1.40 1.15
C LEU A 170 22.11 0.08 1.19
N ASN A 171 22.41 0.63 2.37
CA ASN A 171 22.95 2.00 2.57
C ASN A 171 22.24 3.08 1.72
N LEU A 172 20.91 3.04 1.67
CA LEU A 172 20.12 3.94 0.83
C LEU A 172 20.02 5.34 1.46
N PRO A 173 20.00 6.42 0.65
CA PRO A 173 19.81 7.77 1.17
C PRO A 173 18.47 7.89 1.89
N MET A 174 18.39 8.85 2.83
CA MET A 174 17.14 9.18 3.50
C MET A 174 16.04 9.53 2.47
N PRO A 175 14.81 9.02 2.60
CA PRO A 175 13.75 9.35 1.65
C PRO A 175 13.46 10.85 1.64
N LYS A 176 13.49 11.46 0.46
CA LYS A 176 13.44 12.93 0.29
C LYS A 176 12.22 13.60 0.94
N GLN A 177 11.09 12.90 1.02
CA GLN A 177 9.83 13.46 1.49
C GLN A 177 9.40 12.96 2.87
N ILE A 178 10.17 12.09 3.54
CA ILE A 178 9.70 11.38 4.74
C ILE A 178 9.22 12.30 5.87
N ASN A 179 9.97 13.39 6.13
CA ASN A 179 9.65 14.35 7.19
C ASN A 179 8.38 15.16 6.91
N LYS A 180 7.92 15.18 5.66
CA LYS A 180 6.70 15.84 5.22
C LYS A 180 5.54 14.85 5.06
N ALA A 181 5.80 13.79 4.29
CA ALA A 181 4.82 12.79 3.89
C ALA A 181 4.28 12.00 5.09
N VAL A 182 5.16 11.48 5.96
CA VAL A 182 4.71 10.63 7.08
C VAL A 182 3.78 11.42 8.02
N PRO A 183 4.15 12.60 8.56
CA PRO A 183 3.25 13.36 9.43
C PRO A 183 1.93 13.75 8.76
N ALA A 184 1.96 14.14 7.48
CA ALA A 184 0.76 14.45 6.71
C ALA A 184 -0.16 13.23 6.55
N ASN A 185 0.42 12.06 6.28
CA ASN A 185 -0.32 10.82 6.07
C ASN A 185 -0.87 10.24 7.38
N MET A 186 -0.23 10.51 8.52
CA MET A 186 -0.76 10.15 9.83
C MET A 186 -2.10 10.84 10.16
N VAL A 187 -2.41 11.95 9.47
CA VAL A 187 -3.68 12.67 9.60
C VAL A 187 -4.53 12.59 8.32
N ASN A 188 -4.44 11.48 7.58
CA ASN A 188 -5.22 11.21 6.36
C ASN A 188 -4.97 12.22 5.22
N GLY A 189 -3.83 12.92 5.22
CA GLY A 189 -3.56 13.99 4.25
C GLY A 189 -4.45 15.23 4.41
N GLN A 190 -5.22 15.34 5.50
CA GLN A 190 -6.10 16.48 5.76
C GLN A 190 -5.27 17.66 6.24
N VAL A 191 -5.09 18.66 5.37
CA VAL A 191 -4.25 19.85 5.61
C VAL A 191 -4.66 20.56 6.89
N GLU A 192 -5.96 20.66 7.18
CA GLU A 192 -6.53 21.29 8.38
C GLU A 192 -6.09 20.64 9.69
N LEU A 193 -5.73 19.35 9.68
CA LEU A 193 -5.29 18.60 10.86
C LEU A 193 -3.76 18.59 11.02
N MET A 194 -3.01 19.11 10.06
CA MET A 194 -1.56 19.18 10.12
C MET A 194 -1.10 20.31 11.05
N THR A 195 0.10 20.18 11.63
CA THR A 195 0.75 21.30 12.31
C THR A 195 1.15 22.37 11.29
N GLU A 196 1.33 23.63 11.72
CA GLU A 196 1.73 24.72 10.82
C GLU A 196 3.05 24.45 10.08
N GLU A 197 4.00 23.78 10.75
CA GLU A 197 5.26 23.35 10.14
C GLU A 197 5.03 22.37 8.97
N ILE A 198 4.21 21.33 9.20
CA ILE A 198 3.92 20.34 8.16
C ILE A 198 3.10 20.96 7.03
N LYS A 199 2.13 21.83 7.33
CA LYS A 199 1.38 22.57 6.31
C LYS A 199 2.31 23.36 5.40
N LYS A 200 3.29 24.07 5.98
CA LYS A 200 4.29 24.82 5.21
C LYS A 200 5.07 23.91 4.27
N LEU A 201 5.59 22.79 4.76
CA LEU A 201 6.34 21.82 3.94
C LEU A 201 5.49 21.24 2.79
N VAL A 202 4.22 20.92 3.05
CA VAL A 202 3.27 20.42 2.03
C VAL A 202 2.97 21.48 0.97
N MET A 203 2.72 22.72 1.39
CA MET A 203 2.36 23.81 0.46
C MET A 203 3.54 24.33 -0.36
N GLU A 204 4.77 24.30 0.18
CA GLU A 204 5.98 24.71 -0.55
C GLU A 204 6.33 23.77 -1.70
N THR A 205 6.05 22.47 -1.55
CA THR A 205 6.31 21.47 -2.60
C THR A 205 5.17 21.33 -3.61
N ALA A 206 3.94 21.74 -3.29
CA ALA A 206 2.82 21.76 -4.23
C ALA A 206 2.98 22.82 -5.36
N LYS A 207 3.91 23.76 -5.21
CA LYS A 207 4.16 24.84 -6.19
C LYS A 207 5.24 24.53 -7.22
N ILE A 208 5.89 23.37 -7.16
CA ILE A 208 6.95 23.01 -8.11
C ILE A 208 6.82 21.52 -8.41
N HIS A 209 6.16 21.21 -9.54
CA HIS A 209 6.49 20.19 -10.54
C HIS A 209 5.43 20.17 -11.64
#